data_AF-B9T969-F1
#
_entry.id   AF-B9T969-F1
#
_cell.length_a   1.000
_cell.length_b   1.000
_cell.length_c   1.000
_cell.angle_alpha   90.00
_cell.angle_beta   90.00
_cell.angle_gamma   90.00
#
_symmetry.space_group_name_H-M   'P 1'
#
loop_
_entity.id
_entity.type
_entity.pdbx_description
1 polymer ?
#
loop_
_entity_poly.entity_id
_entity_poly.type
_entity_poly.pdbx_seq_one_letter_code
_entity_poly.pdbx_strand_id
1 'polypeptide(L)'
;MRFRKTDHGLTVTVVAGTYVVTLGMDMAQADTTGLLGFAIRRTDPAEDESYWLTGMRTFEASYPNPPDGALVSTQEHPIQDFLWSDFTTKPGRDYLYEIIPVTGKPKNLRYGDGVRIEIATEPEELPAGHAAGPAHAIYFNRGVIGSQAYARKWQVAPNQLKGEARDDAMAWLSRGLDEAILRYIGQADSARFSLRAAVYEFDYEPVIAAFQKARQLGADVRIVYDARVALSRQGVPDKEQKARVARVDALLGEYGLSDVAIPRRSDPSYIAHNKFIVLLDQGHPVAVWTAPPTSPSPASTPVQRRHLVRDPALAQ
;
A
#
# COMPACT_ATOMS: atom_id res chain seq x y z
N MET A 1 -6.89 13.57 4.07
CA MET A 1 -8.01 14.48 4.44
C MET A 1 -8.22 14.51 5.95
N ARG A 2 -8.63 15.64 6.55
CA ARG A 2 -8.90 15.78 7.99
C ARG A 2 -10.29 16.32 8.24
N PHE A 3 -11.02 15.72 9.17
CA PHE A 3 -12.36 16.10 9.57
C PHE A 3 -12.42 16.19 11.09
N ARG A 4 -13.28 17.06 11.62
CA ARG A 4 -13.49 17.17 13.06
C ARG A 4 -14.94 17.52 13.33
N LYS A 5 -15.56 16.83 14.28
CA LYS A 5 -16.90 17.15 14.74
C LYS A 5 -17.01 16.94 16.23
N THR A 6 -17.72 17.84 16.89
CA THR A 6 -18.05 17.75 18.31
C THR A 6 -19.56 17.67 18.44
N ASP A 7 -20.04 16.70 19.19
CA ASP A 7 -21.44 16.54 19.52
C ASP A 7 -21.58 15.86 20.89
N HIS A 8 -22.59 16.25 21.68
CA HIS A 8 -22.87 15.64 22.98
C HIS A 8 -21.65 15.47 23.93
N GLY A 9 -20.69 16.40 23.90
CA GLY A 9 -19.48 16.34 24.75
C GLY A 9 -18.37 15.40 24.23
N LEU A 10 -18.60 14.68 23.14
CA LEU A 10 -17.60 13.89 22.43
C LEU A 10 -17.08 14.66 21.20
N THR A 11 -15.77 14.78 21.09
CA THR A 11 -15.13 15.27 19.86
C THR A 11 -14.46 14.13 19.13
N VAL A 12 -14.74 14.01 17.84
CA VAL A 12 -14.08 13.06 16.94
C VAL A 12 -13.26 13.82 15.92
N THR A 13 -11.96 13.53 15.87
CA THR A 13 -11.06 13.96 14.80
C THR A 13 -10.76 12.76 13.91
N VAL A 14 -10.93 12.93 12.62
CA VAL A 14 -10.73 11.88 11.62
C VAL A 14 -9.64 12.29 10.66
N VAL A 15 -8.66 11.41 10.46
CA VAL A 15 -7.66 11.52 9.39
C VAL A 15 -7.92 10.40 8.40
N ALA A 16 -8.49 10.75 7.24
CA ALA A 16 -8.75 9.80 6.17
C ALA A 16 -7.61 9.84 5.16
N GLY A 17 -6.93 8.72 4.97
CA GLY A 17 -6.04 8.48 3.84
C GLY A 17 -6.78 7.75 2.71
N THR A 18 -6.03 7.07 1.85
CA THR A 18 -6.58 6.32 0.71
C THR A 18 -7.35 5.07 1.13
N TYR A 19 -6.83 4.32 2.10
CA TYR A 19 -7.37 3.02 2.52
C TYR A 19 -7.43 2.84 4.05
N VAL A 20 -7.08 3.89 4.78
CA VAL A 20 -7.01 3.87 6.24
C VAL A 20 -7.67 5.13 6.75
N VAL A 21 -8.54 4.98 7.73
CA VAL A 21 -9.14 6.08 8.46
C VAL A 21 -8.72 5.97 9.92
N THR A 22 -7.99 6.97 10.42
CA THR A 22 -7.64 7.06 11.84
C THR A 22 -8.64 7.97 12.55
N LEU A 23 -9.22 7.46 13.63
CA LEU A 23 -10.19 8.13 14.47
C LEU A 23 -9.53 8.45 15.81
N GLY A 24 -9.56 9.73 16.19
CA GLY A 24 -9.23 10.20 17.53
C GLY A 24 -10.48 10.69 18.23
N MET A 25 -10.78 10.12 19.38
CA MET A 25 -11.87 10.53 20.26
C MET A 25 -11.30 11.42 21.38
N ASP A 26 -12.07 12.41 21.81
CA ASP A 26 -11.71 13.31 22.89
C ASP A 26 -12.96 13.66 23.70
N MET A 27 -12.87 13.55 25.03
CA MET A 27 -13.96 13.80 25.98
C MET A 27 -13.40 14.46 27.23
N ALA A 28 -14.18 15.30 27.90
CA ALA A 28 -13.78 15.83 29.19
C ALA A 28 -13.63 14.70 30.21
N GLN A 29 -12.60 14.76 31.06
CA GLN A 29 -12.32 13.70 32.04
C GLN A 29 -13.53 13.38 32.94
N ALA A 30 -14.30 14.40 33.32
CA ALA A 30 -15.52 14.24 34.13
C ALA A 30 -16.55 13.30 33.48
N ASP A 31 -16.61 13.29 32.14
CA ASP A 31 -17.59 12.54 31.35
C ASP A 31 -17.12 11.11 31.03
N THR A 32 -15.93 10.72 31.48
CA THR A 32 -15.35 9.38 31.26
C THR A 32 -15.67 8.39 32.37
N THR A 33 -16.43 8.81 33.40
CA THR A 33 -16.79 7.94 34.53
C THR A 33 -17.57 6.72 34.06
N GLY A 34 -16.99 5.52 34.20
CA GLY A 34 -17.61 4.26 33.77
C GLY A 34 -17.60 4.03 32.27
N LEU A 35 -16.81 4.80 31.50
CA LEU A 35 -16.60 4.58 30.07
C LEU A 35 -15.82 3.27 29.86
N LEU A 36 -16.39 2.40 29.03
CA LEU A 36 -15.80 1.14 28.60
C LEU A 36 -15.09 1.27 27.25
N GLY A 37 -15.49 2.25 26.43
CA GLY A 37 -14.91 2.52 25.12
C GLY A 37 -15.93 3.09 24.14
N PHE A 38 -15.69 2.89 22.84
CA PHE A 38 -16.53 3.39 21.76
C PHE A 38 -17.01 2.28 20.82
N ALA A 39 -18.33 2.18 20.62
CA ALA A 39 -18.90 1.39 19.55
C ALA A 39 -18.87 2.21 18.25
N ILE A 40 -18.45 1.60 17.14
CA ILE A 40 -18.24 2.33 15.89
C ILE A 40 -19.02 1.65 14.78
N ARG A 41 -19.97 2.37 14.21
CA ARG A 41 -20.74 1.95 13.04
C ARG A 41 -20.23 2.71 11.81
N ARG A 42 -20.10 2.00 10.69
CA ARG A 42 -19.75 2.59 9.40
C ARG A 42 -20.86 2.31 8.40
N THR A 43 -21.21 3.32 7.62
CA THR A 43 -22.08 3.20 6.46
C THR A 43 -21.27 3.53 5.20
N ASP A 44 -21.33 2.65 4.20
CA ASP A 44 -20.80 2.85 2.84
C ASP A 44 -22.00 3.10 1.91
N PRO A 45 -22.34 4.36 1.60
CA PRO A 45 -23.51 4.68 0.79
C PRO A 45 -23.44 4.11 -0.63
N ALA A 46 -22.24 3.88 -1.15
CA ALA A 46 -22.06 3.37 -2.51
C ALA A 46 -22.29 1.85 -2.62
N GLU A 47 -22.14 1.10 -1.53
CA GLU A 47 -22.52 -0.32 -1.48
C GLU A 47 -23.89 -0.56 -0.82
N ASP A 48 -24.54 0.50 -0.32
CA ASP A 48 -25.77 0.42 0.48
C ASP A 48 -25.62 -0.48 1.73
N GLU A 49 -24.46 -0.40 2.40
CA GLU A 49 -24.14 -1.22 3.57
C GLU A 49 -23.95 -0.38 4.82
N SER A 50 -24.47 -0.85 5.95
CA SER A 50 -24.24 -0.26 7.28
C SER A 50 -24.01 -1.35 8.31
N TYR A 51 -22.88 -1.31 9.01
CA TYR A 51 -22.49 -2.36 9.94
C TYR A 51 -21.56 -1.86 11.05
N TRP A 52 -21.52 -2.60 12.15
CA TRP A 52 -20.58 -2.37 13.24
C TRP A 52 -19.19 -2.83 12.83
N LEU A 53 -18.21 -1.96 13.02
CA LEU A 53 -16.82 -2.32 12.79
C LEU A 53 -16.39 -3.36 13.82
N THR A 54 -15.32 -4.08 13.51
CA THR A 54 -14.80 -5.15 14.37
C THR A 54 -13.46 -4.78 14.99
N GLY A 55 -13.27 -5.12 16.25
CA GLY A 55 -12.00 -5.06 16.97
C GLY A 55 -11.48 -6.45 17.35
N MET A 56 -10.41 -6.49 18.14
CA MET A 56 -9.77 -7.74 18.60
C MET A 56 -9.76 -7.87 20.13
N ARG A 57 -10.09 -6.81 20.87
CA ARG A 57 -10.11 -6.82 22.34
C ARG A 57 -11.49 -7.24 22.81
N THR A 58 -11.54 -8.17 23.76
CA THR A 58 -12.77 -8.60 24.41
C THR A 58 -12.78 -8.18 25.88
N PHE A 59 -13.93 -8.31 26.54
CA PHE A 59 -13.98 -8.38 28.00
C PHE A 59 -13.96 -9.83 28.42
N GLU A 60 -13.11 -10.17 29.39
CA GLU A 60 -13.03 -11.53 29.94
C GLU A 60 -14.41 -12.03 30.42
N ALA A 61 -15.18 -11.16 31.06
CA ALA A 61 -16.49 -11.51 31.59
C ALA A 61 -17.50 -11.95 30.51
N SER A 62 -17.40 -11.44 29.26
CA SER A 62 -18.33 -11.75 28.18
C SER A 62 -17.79 -12.74 27.16
N TYR A 63 -16.50 -12.69 26.86
CA TYR A 63 -15.86 -13.64 25.96
C TYR A 63 -14.44 -13.94 26.43
N PRO A 64 -14.30 -14.85 27.41
CA PRO A 64 -12.99 -15.26 27.92
C PRO A 64 -12.26 -16.09 26.85
N ASN A 65 -10.95 -15.87 26.73
CA ASN A 65 -10.06 -16.64 25.85
C ASN A 65 -10.53 -16.73 24.38
N PRO A 66 -10.70 -15.60 23.68
CA PRO A 66 -11.02 -15.64 22.25
C PRO A 66 -9.90 -16.36 21.47
N PRO A 67 -10.22 -17.13 20.42
CA PRO A 67 -9.21 -17.78 19.61
C PRO A 67 -8.32 -16.74 18.91
N ASP A 68 -7.10 -17.15 18.55
CA ASP A 68 -6.15 -16.27 17.89
C ASP A 68 -6.73 -15.63 16.62
N GLY A 69 -6.63 -14.31 16.54
CA GLY A 69 -7.15 -13.54 15.42
C GLY A 69 -8.67 -13.37 15.41
N ALA A 70 -9.40 -13.75 16.47
CA ALA A 70 -10.83 -13.44 16.58
C ALA A 70 -11.11 -11.94 16.31
N LEU A 71 -12.17 -11.69 15.54
CA LEU A 71 -12.74 -10.37 15.34
C LEU A 71 -14.09 -10.33 16.04
N VAL A 72 -14.32 -9.28 16.81
CA VAL A 72 -15.54 -9.09 17.58
C VAL A 72 -16.17 -7.74 17.25
N SER A 73 -17.50 -7.70 17.21
CA SER A 73 -18.24 -6.46 16.93
C SER A 73 -17.92 -5.40 17.98
N THR A 74 -17.66 -4.17 17.54
CA THR A 74 -17.49 -3.02 18.44
C THR A 74 -18.77 -2.64 19.18
N GLN A 75 -19.93 -3.14 18.74
CA GLN A 75 -21.18 -3.01 19.48
C GLN A 75 -21.08 -3.73 20.82
N GLU A 76 -20.61 -4.98 20.83
CA GLU A 76 -20.53 -5.82 22.02
C GLU A 76 -19.21 -5.65 22.77
N HIS A 77 -18.16 -5.30 22.03
CA HIS A 77 -16.79 -5.15 22.50
C HIS A 77 -16.23 -3.81 22.01
N PRO A 78 -16.66 -2.68 22.61
CA PRO A 78 -16.28 -1.34 22.19
C PRO A 78 -14.76 -1.17 22.17
N ILE A 79 -14.29 -0.26 21.31
CA ILE A 79 -12.89 0.11 21.24
C ILE A 79 -12.47 0.75 22.57
N GLN A 80 -11.61 0.07 23.30
CA GLN A 80 -11.14 0.44 24.65
C GLN A 80 -9.93 1.38 24.57
N ASP A 81 -9.98 2.37 23.68
CA ASP A 81 -8.93 3.36 23.45
C ASP A 81 -9.55 4.64 22.84
N PHE A 82 -8.87 5.76 22.99
CA PHE A 82 -9.24 7.05 22.38
C PHE A 82 -8.61 7.24 21.00
N LEU A 83 -7.76 6.31 20.56
CA LEU A 83 -7.20 6.29 19.20
C LEU A 83 -7.45 4.92 18.55
N TRP A 84 -8.01 4.94 17.34
CA TRP A 84 -8.25 3.71 16.58
C TRP A 84 -8.10 3.92 15.08
N SER A 85 -7.92 2.85 14.31
CA SER A 85 -7.81 2.94 12.85
C SER A 85 -8.58 1.84 12.14
N ASP A 86 -9.37 2.24 11.16
CA ASP A 86 -10.06 1.40 10.22
C ASP A 86 -9.17 1.15 8.99
N PHE A 87 -8.77 -0.10 8.76
CA PHE A 87 -7.91 -0.48 7.63
C PHE A 87 -8.70 -1.06 6.45
N THR A 88 -10.03 -0.90 6.44
CA THR A 88 -10.95 -1.57 5.51
C THR A 88 -11.70 -0.61 4.59
N THR A 89 -11.33 0.67 4.57
CA THR A 89 -11.94 1.65 3.66
C THR A 89 -11.40 1.50 2.24
N LYS A 90 -12.21 1.92 1.27
CA LYS A 90 -11.87 1.96 -0.16
C LYS A 90 -11.38 3.36 -0.56
N PRO A 91 -10.55 3.50 -1.61
CA PRO A 91 -10.08 4.79 -2.13
C PRO A 91 -11.20 5.64 -2.74
N GLY A 92 -11.09 6.96 -2.61
CA GLY A 92 -11.99 7.93 -3.25
C GLY A 92 -13.47 7.69 -2.91
N ARG A 93 -13.75 7.33 -1.66
CA ARG A 93 -15.05 6.83 -1.20
C ARG A 93 -15.56 7.66 -0.03
N ASP A 94 -16.84 7.99 -0.09
CA ASP A 94 -17.55 8.62 1.01
C ASP A 94 -18.02 7.58 2.03
N TYR A 95 -17.89 7.93 3.31
CA TYR A 95 -18.36 7.12 4.43
C TYR A 95 -19.04 7.99 5.47
N LEU A 96 -20.03 7.42 6.14
CA LEU A 96 -20.57 7.95 7.38
C LEU A 96 -20.08 7.08 8.54
N TYR A 97 -19.39 7.69 9.51
CA TYR A 97 -19.04 7.05 10.77
C TYR A 97 -19.95 7.55 11.87
N GLU A 98 -20.41 6.63 12.71
CA GLU A 98 -21.09 6.93 13.97
C GLU A 98 -20.30 6.35 15.12
N ILE A 99 -19.81 7.22 16.00
CA ILE A 99 -18.95 6.88 17.14
C ILE A 99 -19.77 7.10 18.41
N ILE A 100 -20.04 6.02 19.14
CA ILE A 100 -20.97 6.01 20.28
C ILE A 100 -20.19 5.65 21.55
N PRO A 101 -20.17 6.50 22.59
CA PRO A 101 -19.56 6.16 23.87
C PRO A 101 -20.37 5.06 24.55
N VAL A 102 -19.69 4.06 25.09
CA VAL A 102 -20.29 2.91 25.77
C VAL A 102 -19.85 2.89 27.23
N THR A 103 -20.82 2.86 28.14
CA THR A 103 -20.60 2.80 29.59
C THR A 103 -21.24 1.54 30.19
N GLY A 104 -21.13 1.39 31.51
CA GLY A 104 -21.80 0.32 32.26
C GLY A 104 -20.85 -0.79 32.66
N LYS A 105 -21.24 -2.05 32.42
CA LYS A 105 -20.41 -3.23 32.71
C LYS A 105 -20.42 -4.19 31.52
N PRO A 106 -19.38 -5.02 31.33
CA PRO A 106 -19.48 -6.14 30.38
C PRO A 106 -20.77 -6.95 30.60
N LYS A 107 -21.44 -7.37 29.53
CA LYS A 107 -22.80 -7.96 29.50
C LYS A 107 -23.97 -7.05 29.88
N ASN A 108 -23.72 -5.80 30.30
CA ASN A 108 -24.75 -4.81 30.60
C ASN A 108 -24.29 -3.43 30.12
N LEU A 109 -24.12 -3.33 28.80
CA LEU A 109 -23.62 -2.14 28.10
C LEU A 109 -24.72 -1.08 28.02
N ARG A 110 -24.32 0.18 28.15
CA ARG A 110 -25.18 1.35 27.98
C ARG A 110 -24.57 2.27 26.93
N TYR A 111 -25.34 2.53 25.89
CA TYR A 111 -24.92 3.39 24.78
C TYR A 111 -25.38 4.82 25.05
N GLY A 112 -24.46 5.78 24.96
CA GLY A 112 -24.78 7.20 25.03
C GLY A 112 -25.13 7.80 23.66
N ASP A 113 -25.26 9.11 23.62
CA ASP A 113 -25.37 9.85 22.36
C ASP A 113 -24.00 9.94 21.68
N GLY A 114 -23.96 9.60 20.39
CA GLY A 114 -22.72 9.52 19.60
C GLY A 114 -22.52 10.70 18.65
N VAL A 115 -21.34 10.73 18.04
CA VAL A 115 -21.01 11.69 16.96
C VAL A 115 -21.16 10.99 15.62
N ARG A 116 -21.93 11.61 14.72
CA ARG A 116 -22.03 11.22 13.30
C ARG A 116 -21.17 12.12 12.43
N ILE A 117 -20.18 11.57 11.73
CA ILE A 117 -19.27 12.33 10.88
C ILE A 117 -19.16 11.71 9.49
N GLU A 118 -19.45 12.54 8.48
CA GLU A 118 -19.24 12.20 7.07
C GLU A 118 -17.80 12.52 6.69
N ILE A 119 -17.16 11.60 5.98
CA ILE A 119 -15.77 11.71 5.54
C ILE A 119 -15.63 11.19 4.12
N ALA A 120 -14.61 11.69 3.42
CA ALA A 120 -14.16 11.17 2.14
C ALA A 120 -12.73 10.64 2.26
N THR A 121 -12.48 9.43 1.77
CA THR A 121 -11.11 8.90 1.61
C THR A 121 -10.44 9.49 0.39
N GLU A 122 -9.11 9.52 0.40
CA GLU A 122 -8.34 9.99 -0.75
C GLU A 122 -8.42 8.97 -1.91
N PRO A 123 -8.49 9.40 -3.18
CA PRO A 123 -8.32 8.47 -4.30
C PRO A 123 -6.88 7.97 -4.37
N GLU A 124 -6.63 6.90 -5.12
CA GLU A 124 -5.26 6.41 -5.34
C GLU A 124 -4.41 7.39 -6.15
N GLU A 125 -5.03 8.03 -7.16
CA GLU A 125 -4.41 9.07 -7.96
C GLU A 125 -5.18 10.38 -7.80
N LEU A 126 -4.48 11.44 -7.43
CA LEU A 126 -5.07 12.78 -7.44
C LEU A 126 -5.06 13.33 -8.87
N PRO A 127 -6.20 13.79 -9.41
CA PRO A 127 -6.23 14.40 -10.73
C PRO A 127 -5.45 15.71 -10.76
N ALA A 128 -4.94 16.06 -11.95
CA ALA A 128 -4.18 17.28 -12.15
C ALA A 128 -5.01 18.51 -11.78
N GLY A 129 -4.40 19.48 -11.07
CA GLY A 129 -5.08 20.71 -10.66
C GLY A 129 -5.83 20.62 -9.32
N HIS A 130 -5.68 19.54 -8.54
CA HIS A 130 -6.06 19.58 -7.12
C HIS A 130 -5.29 20.69 -6.38
N ALA A 131 -5.92 21.26 -5.34
CA ALA A 131 -5.36 22.36 -4.55
C ALA A 131 -3.99 22.06 -3.88
N ALA A 132 -3.46 20.84 -4.06
CA ALA A 132 -2.19 20.34 -3.54
C ALA A 132 -1.03 20.33 -4.57
N GLY A 133 -1.23 20.79 -5.82
CA GLY A 133 -0.18 20.87 -6.83
C GLY A 133 -0.27 19.79 -7.93
N PRO A 134 0.86 19.36 -8.55
CA PRO A 134 0.86 18.41 -9.64
C PRO A 134 0.24 17.06 -9.24
N ALA A 135 -0.41 16.38 -10.18
CA ALA A 135 -1.02 15.08 -9.95
C ALA A 135 0.03 14.09 -9.42
N HIS A 136 -0.23 13.51 -8.26
CA HIS A 136 0.63 12.49 -7.69
C HIS A 136 -0.17 11.35 -7.09
N ALA A 137 0.48 10.21 -6.92
CA ALA A 137 -0.11 9.00 -6.33
C ALA A 137 0.92 8.33 -5.44
N ILE A 138 0.52 7.96 -4.23
CA ILE A 138 1.38 7.27 -3.26
C ILE A 138 0.81 5.88 -3.03
N TYR A 139 1.62 4.87 -3.32
CA TYR A 139 1.25 3.48 -3.16
C TYR A 139 2.06 2.82 -2.05
N PHE A 140 1.37 2.02 -1.25
CA PHE A 140 1.98 1.18 -0.22
C PHE A 140 1.55 -0.27 -0.43
N ASN A 141 2.50 -1.20 -0.42
CA ASN A 141 2.17 -2.61 -0.23
C ASN A 141 1.68 -2.84 1.21
N ARG A 142 1.10 -4.01 1.51
CA ARG A 142 0.73 -4.37 2.90
C ARG A 142 1.93 -4.78 3.76
N GLY A 143 3.03 -5.22 3.15
CA GLY A 143 4.38 -5.30 3.73
C GLY A 143 4.57 -6.16 4.99
N VAL A 144 3.54 -6.85 5.49
CA VAL A 144 3.60 -7.62 6.74
C VAL A 144 2.83 -8.94 6.61
N ILE A 145 3.55 -9.98 6.16
CA ILE A 145 3.05 -11.36 6.11
C ILE A 145 2.71 -11.87 7.53
N GLY A 146 3.43 -11.39 8.57
CA GLY A 146 3.16 -11.73 9.97
C GLY A 146 1.94 -11.03 10.59
N SER A 147 1.15 -10.28 9.81
CA SER A 147 -0.03 -9.61 10.34
C SER A 147 -1.16 -10.59 10.59
N GLN A 148 -1.96 -10.36 11.64
CA GLN A 148 -3.17 -11.16 11.86
C GLN A 148 -4.15 -11.08 10.68
N ALA A 149 -4.15 -9.96 9.93
CA ALA A 149 -4.96 -9.83 8.72
C ALA A 149 -4.56 -10.82 7.62
N TYR A 150 -3.25 -11.04 7.42
CA TYR A 150 -2.77 -12.06 6.49
C TYR A 150 -3.03 -13.47 7.03
N ALA A 151 -2.72 -13.72 8.32
CA ALA A 151 -2.88 -15.04 8.93
C ALA A 151 -4.34 -15.54 8.88
N ARG A 152 -5.33 -14.64 9.02
CA ARG A 152 -6.77 -14.98 8.87
C ARG A 152 -7.13 -15.54 7.48
N LYS A 153 -6.38 -15.17 6.45
CA LYS A 153 -6.65 -15.59 5.07
C LYS A 153 -5.86 -16.82 4.64
N TRP A 154 -4.57 -16.89 4.96
CA TRP A 154 -3.69 -17.93 4.40
C TRP A 154 -2.95 -18.79 5.42
N GLN A 155 -2.84 -18.40 6.69
CA GLN A 155 -2.15 -19.10 7.80
C GLN A 155 -0.67 -19.50 7.60
N VAL A 156 -0.18 -19.53 6.36
CA VAL A 156 1.18 -19.93 5.95
C VAL A 156 1.81 -18.87 5.07
N ALA A 157 3.14 -18.84 5.01
CA ALA A 157 3.86 -17.85 4.21
C ALA A 157 3.61 -18.02 2.69
N PRO A 158 3.71 -16.96 1.88
CA PRO A 158 3.43 -17.03 0.44
C PRO A 158 4.28 -18.04 -0.33
N ASN A 159 5.48 -18.35 0.14
CA ASN A 159 6.36 -19.36 -0.47
C ASN A 159 5.91 -20.81 -0.20
N GLN A 160 4.97 -21.02 0.72
CA GLN A 160 4.36 -22.32 1.02
C GLN A 160 3.05 -22.52 0.24
N LEU A 161 2.44 -21.44 -0.26
CA LEU A 161 1.26 -21.47 -1.10
C LEU A 161 1.63 -21.88 -2.54
N LYS A 162 0.66 -22.42 -3.28
CA LYS A 162 0.81 -22.84 -4.68
C LYS A 162 -0.40 -22.40 -5.51
N GLY A 163 -0.18 -22.21 -6.81
CA GLY A 163 -1.23 -21.84 -7.76
C GLY A 163 -1.98 -20.58 -7.36
N GLU A 164 -3.29 -20.57 -7.63
CA GLU A 164 -4.20 -19.43 -7.39
C GLU A 164 -4.11 -18.87 -5.96
N ALA A 165 -4.01 -19.73 -4.95
CA ALA A 165 -3.89 -19.28 -3.56
C ALA A 165 -2.64 -18.44 -3.31
N ARG A 166 -1.52 -18.78 -3.98
CA ARG A 166 -0.30 -17.96 -3.94
C ARG A 166 -0.53 -16.66 -4.67
N ASP A 167 -1.12 -16.70 -5.85
CA ASP A 167 -1.35 -15.51 -6.67
C ASP A 167 -2.26 -14.51 -5.95
N ASP A 168 -3.33 -14.98 -5.31
CA ASP A 168 -4.23 -14.19 -4.46
C ASP A 168 -3.51 -13.56 -3.27
N ALA A 169 -2.66 -14.33 -2.58
CA ALA A 169 -1.87 -13.82 -1.47
C ALA A 169 -0.90 -12.72 -1.92
N MET A 170 -0.25 -12.91 -3.08
CA MET A 170 0.69 -11.95 -3.65
C MET A 170 -0.02 -10.68 -4.11
N ALA A 171 -1.17 -10.80 -4.80
CA ALA A 171 -2.00 -9.67 -5.19
C ALA A 171 -2.49 -8.87 -3.97
N TRP A 172 -2.96 -9.57 -2.93
CA TRP A 172 -3.37 -8.92 -1.69
C TRP A 172 -2.20 -8.21 -1.00
N LEU A 173 -1.02 -8.82 -0.95
CA LEU A 173 0.16 -8.19 -0.37
C LEU A 173 0.63 -6.97 -1.18
N SER A 174 0.53 -7.04 -2.50
CA SER A 174 0.87 -5.95 -3.43
C SER A 174 0.00 -4.72 -3.23
N ARG A 175 -1.30 -4.89 -2.94
CA ARG A 175 -2.26 -3.81 -2.68
C ARG A 175 -2.31 -2.79 -3.83
N GLY A 176 -2.51 -3.27 -5.05
CA GLY A 176 -2.62 -2.40 -6.23
C GLY A 176 -1.28 -1.90 -6.77
N LEU A 177 -0.16 -2.23 -6.12
CA LEU A 177 1.13 -1.67 -6.46
C LEU A 177 1.69 -2.23 -7.76
N ASP A 178 1.53 -3.54 -8.00
CA ASP A 178 1.90 -4.17 -9.26
C ASP A 178 1.07 -3.58 -10.41
N GLU A 179 -0.24 -3.48 -10.22
CA GLU A 179 -1.15 -2.92 -11.20
C GLU A 179 -0.79 -1.45 -11.52
N ALA A 180 -0.42 -0.67 -10.51
CA ALA A 180 -0.04 0.73 -10.68
C ALA A 180 1.25 0.90 -11.48
N ILE A 181 2.31 0.13 -11.22
CA ILE A 181 3.55 0.24 -12.00
C ILE A 181 3.36 -0.27 -13.44
N LEU A 182 2.60 -1.35 -13.63
CA LEU A 182 2.31 -1.88 -14.95
C LEU A 182 1.51 -0.87 -15.78
N ARG A 183 0.50 -0.21 -15.18
CA ARG A 183 -0.20 0.91 -15.81
C ARG A 183 0.73 2.08 -16.11
N TYR A 184 1.68 2.40 -15.22
CA TYR A 184 2.62 3.48 -15.44
C TYR A 184 3.52 3.25 -16.66
N ILE A 185 4.15 2.08 -16.75
CA ILE A 185 4.99 1.69 -17.89
C ILE A 185 4.14 1.62 -19.16
N GLY A 186 2.91 1.10 -19.05
CA GLY A 186 1.97 0.97 -20.17
C GLY A 186 1.50 2.28 -20.79
N GLN A 187 1.75 3.45 -20.18
CA GLN A 187 1.51 4.75 -20.81
C GLN A 187 2.42 5.00 -22.02
N ALA A 188 3.57 4.33 -22.09
CA ALA A 188 4.47 4.41 -23.24
C ALA A 188 3.96 3.48 -24.38
N ASP A 189 2.84 3.86 -24.97
CA ASP A 189 2.04 3.02 -25.87
C ASP A 189 2.29 3.27 -27.37
N SER A 190 3.28 4.09 -27.70
CA SER A 190 3.58 4.51 -29.08
C SER A 190 4.98 5.11 -29.18
N ALA A 191 5.46 5.30 -30.42
CA ALA A 191 6.74 5.97 -30.71
C ALA A 191 6.81 7.46 -30.27
N ARG A 192 5.68 8.02 -29.83
CA ARG A 192 5.61 9.33 -29.19
C ARG A 192 6.33 9.33 -27.83
N PHE A 193 6.34 8.20 -27.13
CA PHE A 193 6.80 8.10 -25.76
C PHE A 193 8.21 7.53 -25.64
N SER A 194 8.85 7.81 -24.51
CA SER A 194 10.11 7.19 -24.12
C SER A 194 10.14 6.86 -22.63
N LEU A 195 10.87 5.81 -22.27
CA LEU A 195 11.10 5.39 -20.89
C LEU A 195 12.59 5.43 -20.56
N ARG A 196 12.94 6.06 -19.43
CA ARG A 196 14.29 6.06 -18.85
C ARG A 196 14.22 5.45 -17.46
N ALA A 197 14.74 4.24 -17.30
CA ALA A 197 14.61 3.49 -16.06
C ALA A 197 15.97 3.28 -15.39
N ALA A 198 16.05 3.66 -14.11
CA ALA A 198 17.07 3.19 -13.17
C ALA A 198 16.41 2.20 -12.22
N VAL A 199 16.69 0.91 -12.38
CA VAL A 199 16.08 -0.18 -11.60
C VAL A 199 17.17 -0.93 -10.84
N TYR A 200 16.83 -1.55 -9.72
CA TYR A 200 17.80 -2.23 -8.87
C TYR A 200 17.88 -3.73 -9.19
N GLU A 201 17.09 -4.56 -8.50
CA GLU A 201 17.14 -6.02 -8.66
C GLU A 201 16.67 -6.50 -10.03
N PHE A 202 15.61 -5.87 -10.56
CA PHE A 202 15.07 -6.04 -11.92
C PHE A 202 14.83 -7.49 -12.38
N ASP A 203 14.49 -8.40 -11.47
CA ASP A 203 14.18 -9.81 -11.75
C ASP A 203 12.68 -10.14 -11.65
N TYR A 204 11.83 -9.11 -11.62
CA TYR A 204 10.37 -9.26 -11.63
C TYR A 204 9.83 -9.24 -13.06
N GLU A 205 9.52 -10.42 -13.59
CA GLU A 205 9.12 -10.65 -14.97
C GLU A 205 7.96 -9.77 -15.48
N PRO A 206 6.86 -9.53 -14.76
CA PRO A 206 5.77 -8.67 -15.24
C PRO A 206 6.22 -7.25 -15.59
N VAL A 207 7.17 -6.69 -14.84
CA VAL A 207 7.72 -5.36 -15.14
C VAL A 207 8.63 -5.40 -16.38
N ILE A 208 9.43 -6.47 -16.55
CA ILE A 208 10.25 -6.68 -17.75
C ILE A 208 9.34 -6.83 -18.99
N ALA A 209 8.27 -7.62 -18.87
CA ALA A 209 7.26 -7.79 -19.91
C ALA A 209 6.57 -6.46 -20.27
N ALA A 210 6.29 -5.60 -19.29
CA ALA A 210 5.72 -4.28 -19.55
C ALA A 210 6.66 -3.38 -20.36
N PHE A 211 7.98 -3.39 -20.07
CA PHE A 211 8.97 -2.68 -20.88
C PHE A 211 9.05 -3.23 -22.31
N GLN A 212 9.00 -4.55 -22.45
CA GLN A 212 8.97 -5.22 -23.75
C GLN A 212 7.74 -4.80 -24.56
N LYS A 213 6.56 -4.76 -23.93
CA LYS A 213 5.32 -4.31 -24.58
C LYS A 213 5.41 -2.86 -25.04
N ALA A 214 5.91 -1.95 -24.20
CA ALA A 214 6.11 -0.55 -24.56
C ALA A 214 7.04 -0.42 -25.79
N ARG A 215 8.14 -1.19 -25.81
CA ARG A 215 9.06 -1.23 -26.94
C ARG A 215 8.40 -1.78 -28.21
N GLN A 216 7.60 -2.83 -28.13
CA GLN A 216 6.87 -3.39 -29.28
C GLN A 216 5.89 -2.38 -29.89
N LEU A 217 5.32 -1.49 -29.07
CA LEU A 217 4.46 -0.40 -29.51
C LEU A 217 5.24 0.81 -30.08
N GLY A 218 6.58 0.75 -30.06
CA GLY A 218 7.47 1.74 -30.67
C GLY A 218 8.08 2.75 -29.71
N ALA A 219 7.76 2.70 -28.41
CA ALA A 219 8.36 3.61 -27.44
C ALA A 219 9.88 3.39 -27.33
N ASP A 220 10.64 4.47 -27.16
CA ASP A 220 12.09 4.38 -26.95
C ASP A 220 12.41 4.06 -25.49
N VAL A 221 12.93 2.86 -25.24
CA VAL A 221 13.20 2.34 -23.89
C VAL A 221 14.71 2.32 -23.64
N ARG A 222 15.14 2.84 -22.49
CA ARG A 222 16.51 2.70 -21.97
C ARG A 222 16.49 2.35 -20.49
N ILE A 223 17.24 1.33 -20.12
CA ILE A 223 17.25 0.77 -18.77
C ILE A 223 18.70 0.69 -18.26
N VAL A 224 18.93 1.11 -17.02
CA VAL A 224 20.14 0.76 -16.25
C VAL A 224 19.72 -0.07 -15.06
N TYR A 225 20.42 -1.18 -14.80
CA TYR A 225 20.12 -2.09 -13.69
C TYR A 225 21.35 -2.46 -12.86
N ASP A 226 21.13 -2.84 -11.61
CA ASP A 226 22.21 -3.30 -10.75
C ASP A 226 22.61 -4.74 -11.09
N ALA A 227 23.81 -4.89 -11.66
CA ALA A 227 24.41 -6.16 -12.02
C ALA A 227 25.71 -6.42 -11.23
N ARG A 228 25.87 -5.76 -10.08
CA ARG A 228 27.03 -5.92 -9.22
C ARG A 228 26.95 -7.25 -8.49
N VAL A 229 28.06 -7.97 -8.48
CA VAL A 229 28.27 -9.15 -7.64
C VAL A 229 29.40 -8.85 -6.69
N ALA A 230 29.08 -8.74 -5.40
CA ALA A 230 30.04 -8.53 -4.35
C ALA A 230 31.00 -9.73 -4.26
N LEU A 231 32.25 -9.44 -3.92
CA LEU A 231 33.27 -10.45 -3.66
C LEU A 231 33.51 -10.51 -2.16
N SER A 232 33.67 -11.72 -1.62
CA SER A 232 34.19 -11.91 -0.26
C SER A 232 35.64 -11.43 -0.16
N ARG A 233 36.21 -11.38 1.06
CA ARG A 233 37.63 -11.08 1.26
C ARG A 233 38.56 -12.06 0.52
N GLN A 234 38.09 -13.27 0.23
CA GLN A 234 38.80 -14.31 -0.51
C GLN A 234 38.50 -14.28 -2.01
N GLY A 235 37.84 -13.24 -2.52
CA GLY A 235 37.50 -13.11 -3.94
C GLY A 235 36.35 -14.00 -4.41
N VAL A 236 35.59 -14.61 -3.49
CA VAL A 236 34.47 -15.49 -3.84
C VAL A 236 33.23 -14.63 -4.15
N PRO A 237 32.62 -14.77 -5.34
CA PRO A 237 31.41 -14.03 -5.67
C PRO A 237 30.23 -14.43 -4.79
N ASP A 238 29.43 -13.44 -4.40
CA ASP A 238 28.15 -13.65 -3.74
C ASP A 238 27.22 -14.49 -4.62
N LYS A 239 26.76 -15.62 -4.08
CA LYS A 239 25.99 -16.61 -4.84
C LYS A 239 24.61 -16.11 -5.21
N GLU A 240 23.95 -15.38 -4.31
CA GLU A 240 22.58 -14.90 -4.51
C GLU A 240 22.56 -13.77 -5.55
N GLN A 241 23.48 -12.82 -5.44
CA GLN A 241 23.64 -11.74 -6.41
C GLN A 241 24.01 -12.30 -7.79
N LYS A 242 24.95 -13.26 -7.86
CA LYS A 242 25.31 -13.92 -9.12
C LYS A 242 24.11 -14.63 -9.75
N ALA A 243 23.32 -15.35 -8.95
CA ALA A 243 22.13 -16.03 -9.43
C ALA A 243 21.05 -15.03 -9.91
N ARG A 244 20.84 -13.93 -9.18
CA ARG A 244 19.93 -12.85 -9.58
C ARG A 244 20.34 -12.25 -10.92
N VAL A 245 21.61 -11.85 -11.08
CA VAL A 245 22.11 -11.27 -12.33
C VAL A 245 21.91 -12.23 -13.49
N ALA A 246 22.19 -13.53 -13.31
CA ALA A 246 21.94 -14.53 -14.35
C ALA A 246 20.45 -14.66 -14.72
N ARG A 247 19.53 -14.55 -13.76
CA ARG A 247 18.08 -14.53 -14.04
C ARG A 247 17.67 -13.29 -14.82
N VAL A 248 18.17 -12.11 -14.44
CA VAL A 248 17.89 -10.86 -15.16
C VAL A 248 18.41 -10.95 -16.60
N ASP A 249 19.65 -11.40 -16.80
CA ASP A 249 20.24 -11.55 -18.13
C ASP A 249 19.44 -12.53 -19.01
N ALA A 250 18.93 -13.63 -18.43
CA ALA A 250 18.07 -14.57 -19.13
C ALA A 250 16.71 -13.95 -19.53
N LEU A 251 16.04 -13.27 -18.59
CA LEU A 251 14.77 -12.58 -18.84
C LEU A 251 14.93 -11.48 -19.89
N LEU A 252 16.01 -10.69 -19.84
CA LEU A 252 16.27 -9.67 -20.85
C LEU A 252 16.49 -10.26 -22.23
N GLY A 253 17.13 -11.43 -22.32
CA GLY A 253 17.28 -12.17 -23.56
C GLY A 253 15.94 -12.67 -24.10
N GLU A 254 15.13 -13.31 -23.25
CA GLU A 254 13.81 -13.84 -23.58
C GLU A 254 12.85 -12.75 -24.08
N TYR A 255 12.85 -11.59 -23.41
CA TYR A 255 11.99 -10.46 -23.75
C TYR A 255 12.61 -9.51 -24.78
N GLY A 256 13.80 -9.81 -25.32
CA GLY A 256 14.44 -9.00 -26.35
C GLY A 256 14.75 -7.57 -25.92
N LEU A 257 15.28 -7.39 -24.70
CA LEU A 257 15.64 -6.09 -24.11
C LEU A 257 17.14 -5.92 -23.85
N SER A 258 17.96 -6.91 -24.18
CA SER A 258 19.40 -6.91 -23.89
C SER A 258 20.17 -5.72 -24.50
N ASP A 259 19.74 -5.19 -25.64
CA ASP A 259 20.37 -4.05 -26.33
C ASP A 259 19.96 -2.68 -25.76
N VAL A 260 18.88 -2.64 -24.97
CA VAL A 260 18.39 -1.42 -24.32
C VAL A 260 18.65 -1.38 -22.81
N ALA A 261 19.15 -2.48 -22.24
CA ALA A 261 19.47 -2.64 -20.83
C ALA A 261 20.99 -2.63 -20.59
N ILE A 262 21.45 -1.69 -19.75
CA ILE A 262 22.87 -1.50 -19.44
C ILE A 262 23.15 -2.04 -18.03
N PRO A 263 23.98 -3.10 -17.89
CA PRO A 263 24.34 -3.64 -16.59
C PRO A 263 25.35 -2.76 -15.87
N ARG A 264 25.03 -2.31 -14.65
CA ARG A 264 26.01 -1.67 -13.76
C ARG A 264 26.77 -2.73 -12.99
N ARG A 265 28.00 -3.03 -13.41
CA ARG A 265 28.86 -4.07 -12.81
C ARG A 265 29.89 -3.52 -11.81
N SER A 266 30.26 -2.24 -11.93
CA SER A 266 31.26 -1.55 -11.12
C SER A 266 30.90 -0.07 -10.93
N ASP A 267 31.02 0.45 -9.71
CA ASP A 267 30.72 1.85 -9.36
C ASP A 267 31.45 2.22 -8.03
N PRO A 268 31.97 3.45 -7.86
CA PRO A 268 32.52 3.93 -6.58
C PRO A 268 31.50 4.04 -5.44
N SER A 269 30.20 4.12 -5.74
CA SER A 269 29.14 3.97 -4.73
C SER A 269 28.84 2.48 -4.48
N TYR A 270 28.91 2.05 -3.22
CA TYR A 270 28.73 0.63 -2.86
C TYR A 270 27.34 0.08 -3.24
N ILE A 271 26.32 0.92 -3.43
CA ILE A 271 24.95 0.47 -3.75
C ILE A 271 24.27 1.45 -4.70
N ALA A 272 23.65 0.94 -5.77
CA ALA A 272 22.79 1.70 -6.67
C ALA A 272 21.46 2.09 -5.97
N HIS A 273 21.45 3.17 -5.19
CA HIS A 273 20.24 3.57 -4.46
C HIS A 273 19.22 4.34 -5.30
N ASN A 274 19.61 4.81 -6.50
CA ASN A 274 18.71 5.51 -7.40
C ASN A 274 17.77 4.53 -8.09
N LYS A 275 16.48 4.63 -7.80
CA LYS A 275 15.44 3.76 -8.33
C LYS A 275 14.33 4.67 -8.86
N PHE A 276 14.17 4.76 -10.17
CA PHE A 276 13.11 5.54 -10.78
C PHE A 276 12.82 5.12 -12.23
N ILE A 277 11.66 5.50 -12.76
CA ILE A 277 11.31 5.38 -14.18
C ILE A 277 10.73 6.73 -14.61
N VAL A 278 11.40 7.40 -15.55
CA VAL A 278 10.91 8.64 -16.15
C VAL A 278 10.14 8.32 -17.43
N LEU A 279 8.93 8.87 -17.55
CA LEU A 279 8.14 8.87 -18.77
C LEU A 279 8.36 10.20 -19.49
N LEU A 280 8.68 10.12 -20.78
CA LEU A 280 8.83 11.26 -21.66
C LEU A 280 7.79 11.21 -22.77
N ASP A 281 7.24 12.37 -23.12
CA ASP A 281 6.34 12.59 -24.24
C ASP A 281 7.05 13.49 -25.26
N GLN A 282 7.28 12.98 -26.47
CA GLN A 282 8.02 13.65 -27.55
C GLN A 282 9.38 14.20 -27.09
N GLY A 283 10.07 13.45 -26.22
CA GLY A 283 11.37 13.82 -25.67
C GLY A 283 11.32 14.75 -24.46
N HIS A 284 10.14 15.20 -24.02
CA HIS A 284 9.98 16.02 -22.83
C HIS A 284 9.58 15.15 -21.62
N PRO A 285 10.32 15.20 -20.48
CA PRO A 285 9.90 14.51 -19.26
C PRO A 285 8.54 15.03 -18.75
N VAL A 286 7.61 14.11 -18.48
CA VAL A 286 6.24 14.45 -18.04
C VAL A 286 5.83 13.80 -16.73
N ALA A 287 6.47 12.69 -16.36
CA ALA A 287 6.22 12.01 -15.08
C ALA A 287 7.43 11.21 -14.62
N VAL A 288 7.50 11.00 -13.32
CA VAL A 288 8.49 10.12 -12.69
C VAL A 288 7.81 9.18 -11.70
N TRP A 289 8.12 7.90 -11.83
CA TRP A 289 7.82 6.88 -10.84
C TRP A 289 9.05 6.66 -9.97
N THR A 290 8.96 6.92 -8.68
CA THR A 290 10.09 6.73 -7.76
C THR A 290 10.02 5.38 -7.06
N ALA A 291 11.20 4.79 -6.92
CA ALA A 291 11.45 3.52 -6.27
C ALA A 291 10.75 2.30 -6.90
N PRO A 292 10.80 2.00 -8.21
CA PRO A 292 10.21 0.77 -8.79
C PRO A 292 10.56 -0.51 -7.98
N PRO A 293 9.68 -1.54 -7.98
CA PRO A 293 9.83 -2.73 -7.15
C PRO A 293 11.22 -3.33 -7.34
N THR A 294 11.89 -3.49 -6.20
CA THR A 294 13.29 -3.87 -6.11
C THR A 294 13.42 -5.34 -5.74
N SER A 295 12.42 -6.18 -5.97
CA SER A 295 12.36 -7.55 -5.48
C SER A 295 11.46 -8.37 -6.40
N PRO A 296 11.62 -9.70 -6.49
CA PRO A 296 10.82 -10.57 -7.37
C PRO A 296 9.30 -10.56 -7.07
N SER A 297 8.85 -9.81 -6.06
CA SER A 297 7.50 -9.23 -5.98
C SER A 297 7.47 -8.13 -4.90
N PRO A 298 6.64 -7.08 -5.03
CA PRO A 298 6.36 -6.19 -3.90
C PRO A 298 5.78 -6.90 -2.66
N ALA A 299 5.32 -8.14 -2.79
CA ALA A 299 4.83 -8.96 -1.68
C ALA A 299 5.93 -9.64 -0.84
N SER A 300 7.19 -9.69 -1.30
CA SER A 300 8.27 -10.45 -0.63
C SER A 300 9.18 -9.62 0.28
N THR A 301 8.83 -8.36 0.59
CA THR A 301 9.72 -7.43 1.31
C THR A 301 9.00 -6.64 2.42
N PRO A 302 9.73 -5.92 3.30
CA PRO A 302 9.18 -4.91 4.19
C PRO A 302 8.29 -3.88 3.47
N VAL A 303 7.55 -3.08 4.24
CA VAL A 303 6.67 -2.01 3.71
C VAL A 303 7.44 -1.16 2.69
N GLN A 304 6.95 -1.14 1.45
CA GLN A 304 7.45 -0.35 0.35
C GLN A 304 6.52 0.85 0.14
N ARG A 305 7.12 2.02 -0.06
CA ARG A 305 6.42 3.22 -0.55
C ARG A 305 6.86 3.48 -1.99
N ARG A 306 5.90 3.77 -2.85
CA ARG A 306 6.12 4.21 -4.23
C ARG A 306 5.38 5.52 -4.47
N HIS A 307 5.99 6.39 -5.24
CA HIS A 307 5.44 7.72 -5.50
C HIS A 307 5.53 8.00 -6.99
N LEU A 308 4.37 8.11 -7.62
CA LEU A 308 4.20 8.63 -8.96
C LEU A 308 3.98 10.14 -8.85
N VAL A 309 4.77 10.91 -9.59
CA VAL A 309 4.60 12.36 -9.70
C VAL A 309 4.48 12.74 -11.18
N ARG A 310 3.42 13.45 -11.53
CA ARG A 310 3.19 14.01 -12.86
C ARG A 310 3.53 15.49 -12.83
N ASP A 311 4.82 15.76 -12.73
CA ASP A 311 5.40 17.11 -12.72
C ASP A 311 6.60 17.11 -13.68
N PRO A 312 6.53 17.86 -14.80
CA PRO A 312 7.64 17.98 -15.74
C PRO A 312 8.94 18.49 -15.12
N ALA A 313 8.87 19.41 -14.14
CA ALA A 313 10.04 19.97 -13.49
C ALA A 313 10.74 18.96 -12.59
N LEU A 314 9.99 18.08 -11.91
CA LEU A 314 10.57 16.98 -11.14
C LEU A 314 11.05 15.82 -12.02
N ALA A 315 10.40 15.61 -13.17
CA ALA A 315 10.76 14.56 -14.10
C ALA A 315 12.04 14.85 -14.90
N GLN A 316 12.43 16.13 -14.99
CA GLN A 316 13.63 16.62 -15.67
C GLN A 316 14.93 16.32 -14.92
#